data_AF-A0A176EEC0-F1
#
_entry.id   AF-A0A176EEC0-F1
#
_cell.length_a   1.000
_cell.length_b   1.000
_cell.length_c   1.000
_cell.angle_alpha   90.00
_cell.angle_beta   90.00
_cell.angle_gamma   90.00
#
_symmetry.space_group_name_H-M   'P 1'
#
loop_
_entity.id
_entity.type
_entity.pdbx_description
1 polymer ?
#
loop_
_entity_poly.entity_id
_entity_poly.type
_entity_poly.pdbx_seq_one_letter_code
_entity_poly.pdbx_strand_id
1 'polypeptide(L)' 'MKVGDVLEVDLQNTPSGNRLVVSTAGGQAAGSLTHPGHLKIIQCIGTGHIYKATVVQKTGALIALRIEPK' A
#
# COMPACT_ATOMS: atom_id res chain seq x y z
N MET A 1 7.86 6.34 9.95
CA MET A 1 8.18 5.55 8.76
C MET A 1 9.67 5.41 8.56
N LYS A 2 10.18 4.24 8.94
CA LYS A 2 11.57 3.78 8.89
C LYS A 2 11.62 2.46 8.10
N VAL A 3 12.82 2.04 7.68
CA VAL A 3 13.03 0.72 7.07
C VAL A 3 12.65 -0.37 8.07
N GLY A 4 11.89 -1.37 7.61
CA GLY A 4 11.32 -2.44 8.43
C GLY A 4 9.91 -2.16 8.96
N ASP A 5 9.40 -0.92 8.86
CA ASP A 5 8.02 -0.63 9.23
C ASP A 5 7.06 -1.41 8.32
N VAL A 6 6.04 -2.01 8.93
CA VAL A 6 4.94 -2.66 8.23
C VAL A 6 3.77 -1.69 8.14
N LEU A 7 3.22 -1.57 6.94
CA LEU A 7 2.09 -0.75 6.58
C LEU A 7 0.94 -1.64 6.11
N GLU A 8 -0.28 -1.17 6.36
CA GLU A 8 -1.48 -1.79 5.86
C GLU A 8 -1.76 -1.28 4.44
N VAL A 9 -2.13 -2.21 3.54
CA VAL A 9 -2.48 -1.88 2.17
C VAL A 9 -3.98 -1.96 2.06
N ASP A 10 -4.59 -0.81 1.78
CA ASP A 10 -6.03 -0.65 1.66
C ASP A 10 -6.40 -0.09 0.29
N LEU A 11 -7.69 -0.23 0.00
CA LEU A 11 -8.28 0.17 -1.26
C LEU A 11 -9.20 1.35 -0.96
N GLN A 12 -8.80 2.52 -1.44
CA GLN A 12 -9.58 3.74 -1.31
C GLN A 12 -10.41 3.94 -2.58
N ASN A 13 -11.73 3.95 -2.41
CA ASN A 13 -12.66 4.28 -3.49
C ASN A 13 -12.70 5.80 -3.66
N THR A 14 -12.36 6.28 -4.85
CA THR A 14 -12.46 7.70 -5.21
C THR A 14 -13.43 7.87 -6.37
N PRO A 15 -13.99 9.07 -6.61
CA PRO A 15 -14.85 9.32 -7.78
C PRO A 15 -14.17 9.00 -9.12
N SER A 16 -12.83 9.04 -9.14
CA SER A 16 -11.99 8.77 -10.31
C SER A 16 -11.61 7.29 -10.47
N GLY A 17 -12.05 6.42 -9.55
CA GLY A 17 -11.72 4.99 -9.50
C GLY A 17 -11.04 4.56 -8.21
N ASN A 18 -10.59 3.30 -8.19
CA ASN A 18 -10.01 2.67 -7.02
C ASN A 18 -8.51 2.94 -6.94
N ARG A 19 -8.02 3.34 -5.77
CA ARG A 19 -6.61 3.62 -5.52
C ARG A 19 -6.09 2.76 -4.38
N LEU A 20 -4.90 2.20 -4.55
CA LEU A 20 -4.18 1.57 -3.44
C LEU A 20 -3.56 2.65 -2.56
N VAL A 21 -3.89 2.59 -1.28
CA VAL A 21 -3.31 3.44 -0.25
C VAL A 21 -2.56 2.59 0.76
N VAL A 22 -1.51 3.15 1.30
CA VAL A 22 -0.78 2.55 2.42
C VAL A 22 -0.99 3.39 3.65
N SER A 23 -1.32 2.74 4.75
CA SER A 23 -1.56 3.37 6.04
C SER A 23 -0.58 2.83 7.06
N THR A 24 -0.11 3.68 7.96
CA THR A 24 0.63 3.23 9.14
C THR A 24 -0.32 2.49 10.09
N ALA A 25 0.22 1.73 11.04
CA ALA A 25 -0.58 1.03 12.06
C ALA A 25 -1.48 1.96 12.90
N GLY A 26 -1.24 3.27 12.88
CA GLY A 26 -2.12 4.28 13.49
C GLY A 26 -3.22 4.82 12.56
N GLY A 27 -3.46 4.19 11.41
CA GLY A 27 -4.46 4.61 10.42
C GLY A 27 -4.09 5.85 9.61
N GLN A 28 -2.90 6.42 9.82
CA GLN A 28 -2.43 7.57 9.04
C GLN A 28 -2.01 7.14 7.65
N ALA A 29 -2.67 7.67 6.62
CA ALA A 29 -2.29 7.47 5.23
C ALA A 29 -0.84 7.94 5.01
N ALA A 30 0.04 6.98 4.71
CA ALA A 30 1.44 7.21 4.41
C ALA A 30 1.66 7.60 2.94
N GLY A 31 0.75 7.19 2.06
CA GLY A 31 0.79 7.52 0.64
C GLY A 31 -0.04 6.58 -0.21
N SER A 32 0.17 6.66 -1.52
CA SER A 32 -0.48 5.77 -2.49
C SER A 32 0.52 4.93 -3.24
N LEU A 33 0.09 3.74 -3.63
CA LEU A 33 0.86 2.85 -4.48
C LEU A 33 0.51 3.05 -5.95
N THR A 34 1.51 3.43 -6.74
CA THR A 34 1.44 3.47 -8.20
C THR A 34 2.50 2.51 -8.76
N HIS A 35 2.05 1.37 -9.29
CA HIS A 35 2.92 0.35 -9.88
C HIS A 35 2.17 -0.39 -11.00
N PRO A 36 2.80 -0.86 -12.09
CA PRO A 36 2.10 -1.54 -13.19
C PRO A 36 1.17 -2.70 -12.77
N GLY A 37 1.51 -3.42 -11.69
CA GLY A 37 0.68 -4.51 -11.14
C GLY A 37 -0.44 -4.10 -10.18
N HIS A 38 -0.65 -2.81 -9.90
CA HIS A 38 -1.57 -2.36 -8.85
C HIS A 38 -3.04 -2.75 -9.10
N LEU A 39 -3.49 -2.79 -10.37
CA LEU A 39 -4.86 -3.22 -10.71
C LEU A 39 -5.16 -4.65 -10.27
N LYS A 40 -4.18 -5.56 -10.38
CA LYS A 40 -4.33 -6.94 -9.92
C LYS A 40 -4.48 -7.02 -8.41
N ILE A 41 -3.70 -6.22 -7.67
CA ILE A 41 -3.79 -6.13 -6.21
C ILE A 41 -5.14 -5.54 -5.80
N ILE A 42 -5.63 -4.50 -6.49
CA ILE A 42 -6.98 -3.93 -6.28
C ILE A 42 -8.05 -5.02 -6.41
N GLN A 43 -7.99 -5.83 -7.47
CA GLN A 43 -8.94 -6.93 -7.66
C GLN A 43 -8.83 -7.99 -6.56
N CYS A 44 -7.62 -8.36 -6.14
CA CYS A 44 -7.41 -9.31 -5.05
C CYS A 44 -7.95 -8.77 -3.71
N ILE A 45 -7.72 -7.50 -3.39
CA ILE A 45 -8.29 -6.89 -2.18
C ILE A 45 -9.82 -6.85 -2.26
N GLY A 46 -10.38 -6.49 -3.42
CA GLY A 46 -11.82 -6.51 -3.65
C GLY A 46 -12.47 -7.90 -3.53
N THR A 47 -11.69 -8.98 -3.63
CA THR A 47 -12.14 -10.36 -3.44
C THR A 47 -11.85 -10.91 -2.03
N GLY A 48 -11.36 -10.05 -1.13
CA GLY A 48 -11.14 -10.37 0.29
C GLY A 48 -9.70 -10.74 0.66
N HIS A 49 -8.73 -10.64 -0.27
CA HIS A 49 -7.33 -10.85 0.08
C HIS A 49 -6.75 -9.64 0.83
N ILE A 50 -5.98 -9.91 1.87
CA ILE A 50 -5.32 -8.88 2.66
C ILE A 50 -3.84 -8.81 2.27
N TYR A 51 -3.31 -7.61 2.14
CA TYR A 51 -1.91 -7.35 1.81
C TYR A 51 -1.27 -6.47 2.88
N LYS A 52 0.04 -6.64 3.03
CA LYS A 52 0.90 -5.77 3.83
C LYS A 52 2.00 -5.20 2.96
N ALA A 53 2.48 -4.01 3.30
CA ALA A 53 3.62 -3.39 2.67
C ALA A 53 4.74 -3.17 3.69
N THR A 54 5.92 -3.70 3.42
CA THR A 54 7.10 -3.49 4.28
C THR A 54 8.01 -2.45 3.65
N VAL A 55 8.46 -1.48 4.44
CA VAL A 55 9.43 -0.48 3.99
C VAL A 55 10.79 -1.13 3.82
N VAL A 56 11.27 -1.24 2.57
CA VAL A 56 12.57 -1.86 2.27
C VAL A 56 13.68 -0.82 2.08
N GLN A 57 13.33 0.40 1.65
CA GLN A 57 14.30 1.47 1.48
C GLN A 57 13.63 2.84 1.66
N LYS A 58 14.40 3.81 2.15
CA LYS A 58 14.00 5.21 2.25
C LYS A 58 15.12 6.13 1.79
N THR A 59 14.83 7.00 0.83
CA THR A 59 15.76 8.01 0.30
C THR A 59 15.04 9.36 0.28
N GLY A 60 15.26 10.17 1.32
CA GLY A 60 14.51 11.42 1.52
C GLY A 60 13.01 11.16 1.71
N ALA A 61 12.18 11.74 0.83
CA ALA A 61 10.73 11.52 0.77
C ALA A 61 10.32 10.30 -0.08
N LEU A 62 11.25 9.71 -0.84
CA LEU A 62 10.98 8.51 -1.64
C LEU A 62 11.12 7.28 -0.76
N ILE A 63 10.14 6.38 -0.87
CA ILE A 63 10.08 5.16 -0.06
C ILE A 63 9.77 3.99 -0.98
N ALA A 64 10.66 3.00 -0.98
CA ALA A 64 10.43 1.74 -1.65
C ALA A 64 9.75 0.77 -0.68
N LEU A 65 8.70 0.12 -1.18
CA LEU A 65 7.87 -0.81 -0.43
C LEU A 65 7.92 -2.18 -1.10
N ARG A 66 7.93 -3.24 -0.28
CA ARG A 66 7.65 -4.60 -0.72
C ARG A 66 6.25 -4.99 -0.30
N ILE A 67 5.40 -5.31 -1.28
CA ILE A 67 4.01 -5.74 -1.04
C ILE A 67 3.97 -7.25 -1.04
N GLU A 68 3.28 -7.82 -0.07
CA GLU A 68 3.12 -9.26 0.08
C GLU A 68 1.75 -9.57 0.71
N PRO A 69 1.14 -10.74 0.40
CA PRO A 69 -0.06 -11.20 1.08
C PRO A 69 0.17 -11.30 2.60
N LYS A 70 -0.88 -11.02 3.39
CA LYS A 70 -0.86 -11.17 4.84
C LYS A 70 -1.12 -12.60 5.27
#